data_AF-A0A656G9K1-F1
#
_entry.id   AF-A0A656G9K1-F1
#
_cell.length_a   1.000
_cell.length_b   1.000
_cell.length_c   1.000
_cell.angle_alpha   90.00
_cell.angle_beta   90.00
_cell.angle_gamma   90.00
#
_symmetry.space_group_name_H-M   'P 1'
#
loop_
_entity.id
_entity.type
_entity.pdbx_description
1 polymer ?
#
loop_
_entity_poly.entity_id
_entity_poly.type
_entity_poly.pdbx_seq_one_letter_code
_entity_poly.pdbx_strand_id
1 'polypeptide(L)'
;MTGTRNGPTGASSYEQIGKRIQRLVSAPNVQKTQWVIVARRDDEPEDSWNVVLREIQETEGIEVDPQPDGSVRIGWQRYIDN
;
A
#
# COMPACT_ATOMS: atom_id res chain seq x y z
N MET A 1 32.26 -2.87 -10.70
CA MET A 1 31.32 -1.74 -10.58
C MET A 1 30.52 -1.67 -11.87
N THR A 2 29.34 -2.30 -11.93
CA THR A 2 28.39 -2.12 -13.04
C THR A 2 27.03 -2.61 -12.55
N GLY A 3 26.37 -1.77 -11.73
CA GLY A 3 24.95 -1.92 -11.41
C GLY A 3 24.14 -1.42 -12.59
N THR A 4 23.65 -2.33 -13.40
CA THR A 4 22.81 -2.06 -14.58
C THR A 4 21.57 -1.28 -14.14
N ARG A 5 21.37 -0.11 -14.73
CA ARG A 5 20.19 0.74 -14.52
C ARG A 5 18.95 -0.02 -14.99
N ASN A 6 18.11 -0.46 -14.06
CA ASN A 6 16.70 -0.70 -14.36
C ASN A 6 16.05 0.66 -14.64
N GLY A 7 15.32 0.78 -15.75
CA GLY A 7 14.73 2.05 -16.22
C GLY A 7 13.89 2.75 -15.14
N PRO A 8 13.94 4.10 -15.06
CA PRO A 8 13.64 4.82 -13.82
C PRO A 8 12.17 4.85 -13.37
N THR A 9 11.20 4.39 -14.16
CA THR A 9 9.80 4.75 -13.90
C THR A 9 8.98 3.65 -13.20
N GLY A 10 9.09 2.38 -13.60
CA GLY A 10 8.22 1.30 -13.08
C GLY A 10 8.58 0.82 -11.67
N ALA A 11 9.84 0.42 -11.46
CA ALA A 11 10.32 -0.05 -10.16
C ALA A 11 10.31 1.07 -9.10
N SER A 12 10.63 2.30 -9.52
CA SER A 12 10.57 3.45 -8.62
C SER A 12 9.15 3.76 -8.18
N SER A 13 8.16 3.66 -9.07
CA SER A 13 6.75 3.91 -8.72
C SER A 13 6.23 2.89 -7.70
N TYR A 14 6.47 1.61 -7.94
CA TYR A 14 6.13 0.55 -6.97
C TYR A 14 6.73 0.82 -5.59
N GLU A 15 8.04 1.11 -5.51
CA GLU A 15 8.68 1.41 -4.22
C GLU A 15 8.14 2.69 -3.56
N GLN A 16 7.81 3.72 -4.35
CA GLN A 16 7.25 4.97 -3.84
C GLN A 16 5.85 4.77 -3.25
N ILE A 17 4.99 4.04 -3.97
CA ILE A 17 3.64 3.68 -3.52
C ILE A 17 3.73 2.85 -2.23
N GLY A 18 4.55 1.80 -2.23
CA GLY A 18 4.76 0.94 -1.05
C GLY A 18 5.24 1.72 0.17
N LYS A 19 6.26 2.58 0.02
CA LYS A 19 6.75 3.46 1.11
C LYS A 19 5.68 4.43 1.60
N ARG A 20 4.81 4.93 0.72
CA ARG A 20 3.71 5.83 1.10
C ARG A 20 2.68 5.09 1.95
N ILE A 21 2.22 3.93 1.50
CA ILE A 21 1.25 3.11 2.22
C ILE A 21 1.83 2.67 3.57
N GLN A 22 3.08 2.21 3.60
CA GLN A 22 3.74 1.81 4.84
C GLN A 22 3.79 2.95 5.85
N ARG A 23 4.13 4.18 5.44
CA ARG A 23 4.11 5.35 6.33
C ARG A 23 2.73 5.65 6.90
N LEU A 24 1.69 5.52 6.08
CA LEU A 24 0.30 5.70 6.50
C LEU A 24 -0.11 4.63 7.51
N VAL A 25 0.21 3.36 7.22
CA VAL A 25 -0.06 2.23 8.11
C VAL A 25 0.68 2.36 9.44
N SER A 26 1.96 2.76 9.41
CA SER A 26 2.79 2.94 10.62
C SER A 26 2.44 4.20 11.43
N ALA A 27 1.52 5.05 10.97
CA ALA A 27 1.17 6.27 11.69
C ALA A 27 0.47 5.95 13.04
N PRO A 28 0.82 6.63 14.15
CA PRO A 28 0.32 6.28 15.49
C PRO A 28 -1.21 6.34 15.64
N ASN A 29 -1.85 7.26 14.92
CA ASN A 29 -3.31 7.38 14.87
C ASN A 29 -3.94 6.19 14.13
N VAL A 30 -3.34 5.77 13.03
CA VAL A 30 -3.82 4.65 12.22
C VAL A 30 -3.61 3.32 12.96
N GLN A 31 -2.51 3.16 13.69
CA GLN A 31 -2.30 1.99 14.56
C GLN A 31 -3.35 1.84 15.66
N LYS A 32 -4.01 2.93 16.08
CA LYS A 32 -5.13 2.90 17.04
C LYS A 32 -6.45 2.50 16.37
N THR A 33 -6.74 3.05 15.19
CA THR A 33 -7.99 2.79 14.45
C THR A 33 -7.93 1.50 13.62
N GLN A 34 -6.71 1.02 13.34
CA GLN A 34 -6.38 -0.21 12.62
C GLN A 34 -6.88 -0.28 11.18
N TRP A 35 -7.10 0.87 10.57
CA TRP A 35 -7.37 0.97 9.15
C TRP A 35 -6.97 2.34 8.62
N VAL A 36 -6.66 2.40 7.32
CA VAL A 36 -6.36 3.62 6.59
C VAL A 36 -7.07 3.62 5.23
N ILE A 37 -7.46 4.80 4.75
CA ILE A 37 -7.93 4.97 3.37
C ILE A 37 -6.78 5.55 2.55
N VAL A 38 -6.49 4.92 1.42
CA VAL A 38 -5.43 5.33 0.50
C VAL A 38 -6.03 5.49 -0.90
N ALA A 39 -5.95 6.70 -1.44
CA ALA A 39 -6.25 6.95 -2.84
C ALA A 39 -4.99 6.78 -3.70
N ARG A 40 -5.15 6.26 -4.92
CA ARG A 40 -4.12 6.32 -5.97
C ARG A 40 -3.92 7.79 -6.35
N ARG A 41 -2.67 8.21 -6.54
CA ARG A 41 -2.35 9.54 -7.05
C ARG A 41 -2.26 9.53 -8.58
N ASP A 42 -2.46 10.67 -9.23
CA ASP A 42 -2.39 10.79 -10.70
C ASP A 42 -0.98 10.50 -11.25
N ASP A 43 0.05 10.67 -10.42
CA ASP A 43 1.45 10.36 -10.74
C ASP A 43 1.82 8.89 -10.52
N GLU A 44 0.90 8.08 -10.01
CA GLU A 44 1.12 6.66 -9.71
C GLU A 44 0.53 5.77 -10.83
N PRO A 45 1.37 4.99 -11.54
CA PRO A 45 0.88 4.06 -12.56
C PRO A 45 -0.01 2.97 -11.94
N GLU A 46 -1.12 2.70 -12.62
CA GLU A 46 -2.16 1.76 -12.16
C GLU A 46 -1.62 0.34 -11.97
N ASP A 47 -0.76 -0.15 -12.87
CA ASP A 47 -0.14 -1.47 -12.75
C ASP A 47 0.67 -1.59 -11.45
N SER A 48 1.51 -0.60 -11.14
CA SER A 48 2.32 -0.61 -9.91
C SER A 48 1.44 -0.49 -8.67
N TRP A 49 0.40 0.34 -8.72
CA TRP A 49 -0.59 0.47 -7.64
C TRP A 49 -1.28 -0.85 -7.34
N ASN A 50 -1.77 -1.55 -8.37
CA ASN A 50 -2.46 -2.83 -8.24
C ASN A 50 -1.53 -3.93 -7.70
N VAL A 51 -0.27 -3.96 -8.11
CA VAL A 51 0.73 -4.91 -7.58
C VAL A 51 0.96 -4.68 -6.09
N VAL A 52 1.17 -3.43 -5.66
CA VAL A 52 1.38 -3.13 -4.22
C VAL A 52 0.15 -3.52 -3.41
N LEU A 53 -1.06 -3.18 -3.86
CA LEU A 53 -2.29 -3.54 -3.14
C LEU A 53 -2.48 -5.05 -3.03
N ARG A 54 -2.16 -5.80 -4.09
CA ARG A 54 -2.22 -7.26 -4.06
C ARG A 54 -1.30 -7.85 -3.00
N GLU A 55 -0.04 -7.43 -2.95
CA GLU A 55 0.91 -7.93 -1.94
C GLU A 55 0.48 -7.59 -0.51
N ILE A 56 -0.09 -6.41 -0.32
CA ILE A 56 -0.66 -6.01 0.97
C ILE A 56 -1.84 -6.91 1.35
N GLN A 57 -2.74 -7.21 0.39
CA GLN A 57 -3.89 -8.10 0.61
C GLN A 57 -3.46 -9.55 0.87
N GLU A 58 -2.33 -9.99 0.31
CA GLU A 58 -1.77 -11.33 0.56
C GLU A 58 -1.17 -11.47 1.97
N THR A 59 -1.01 -10.36 2.71
CA THR A 59 -0.54 -10.40 4.09
C THR A 59 -1.67 -10.84 5.01
N GLU A 60 -1.45 -11.95 5.73
CA GLU A 60 -2.39 -12.49 6.72
C GLU A 60 -2.87 -11.41 7.71
N GLY A 61 -4.19 -11.31 7.87
CA GLY A 61 -4.82 -10.34 8.78
C GLY A 61 -4.97 -8.92 8.21
N ILE A 62 -4.55 -8.66 6.97
CA ILE A 62 -4.87 -7.43 6.24
C ILE A 62 -6.15 -7.64 5.42
N GLU A 63 -7.04 -6.64 5.47
CA GLU A 63 -8.23 -6.54 4.62
C GLU A 63 -8.08 -5.32 3.71
N VAL A 64 -8.30 -5.51 2.42
CA VAL A 64 -8.21 -4.45 1.41
C VAL A 64 -9.58 -4.33 0.72
N ASP A 65 -10.27 -3.22 0.94
CA ASP A 65 -11.63 -2.94 0.47
C ASP A 65 -11.63 -1.74 -0.49
N PRO A 66 -11.94 -1.96 -1.78
CA PRO A 66 -12.04 -0.88 -2.77
C PRO A 66 -13.28 -0.01 -2.54
N GLN A 67 -13.10 1.31 -2.57
CA GLN A 67 -14.18 2.28 -2.36
C GLN A 67 -14.71 2.83 -3.70
N PRO A 68 -15.99 3.28 -3.73
CA PRO A 68 -16.63 3.79 -4.94
C PRO A 68 -16.01 5.10 -5.46
N ASP A 69 -15.23 5.80 -4.63
CA ASP A 69 -14.49 7.01 -5.01
C ASP A 69 -13.12 6.72 -5.66
N GLY A 70 -12.76 5.44 -5.82
CA GLY A 70 -11.47 5.00 -6.36
C GLY A 70 -10.35 4.95 -5.32
N SER A 71 -10.65 5.25 -4.05
CA SER A 71 -9.74 4.97 -2.94
C SER A 71 -9.86 3.52 -2.49
N VAL A 72 -8.94 3.08 -1.64
CA VAL A 72 -8.92 1.73 -1.09
C VAL A 72 -8.73 1.83 0.41
N ARG A 73 -9.60 1.17 1.16
CA ARG A 73 -9.49 1.03 2.61
C ARG A 73 -8.65 -0.19 2.93
N ILE A 74 -7.53 0.01 3.61
CA ILE A 74 -6.65 -1.04 4.10
C ILE A 74 -6.85 -1.13 5.61
N GLY A 75 -7.54 -2.17 6.06
CA GLY A 75 -7.71 -2.52 7.46
C GLY A 75 -6.78 -3.65 7.87
N TRP A 76 -6.46 -3.76 9.15
CA TRP A 76 -5.86 -4.97 9.69
C TRP A 76 -6.46 -5.25 11.04
N GLN A 77 -6.88 -6.50 11.24
CA GLN A 77 -7.22 -6.90 12.59
C GLN A 77 -5.91 -6.95 13.37
N ARG A 78 -5.85 -6.23 14.50
CA ARG A 78 -5.02 -6.77 15.58
C ARG A 78 -5.65 -8.12 15.82
N TYR A 79 -4.85 -9.17 15.68
CA TYR A 79 -5.15 -10.44 16.32
C TYR A 79 -5.46 -10.10 17.78
N ILE A 80 -6.75 -9.96 18.10
CA ILE A 80 -7.21 -9.89 19.48
C ILE A 80 -7.19 -11.34 19.89
N ASP A 81 -6.04 -11.70 20.47
CA ASP A 81 -5.86 -12.67 21.55
C ASP A 81 -6.64 -13.98 21.45
N ASN A 82 -5.91 -15.08 21.28
CA ASN A 82 -6.09 -16.25 22.12
C ASN A 82 -4.77 -17.01 22.31
#